data_AF-A0A9X9LF55-F1
#
_entry.id   AF-A0A9X9LF55-F1
#
_cell.length_a   1.000
_cell.length_b   1.000
_cell.length_c   1.000
_cell.angle_alpha   90.00
_cell.angle_beta   90.00
_cell.angle_gamma   90.00
#
_symmetry.space_group_name_H-M   'P 1'
#
loop_
_entity.id
_entity.type
_entity.pdbx_description
1 polymer ?
#
loop_
_entity_poly.entity_id
_entity_poly.type
_entity_poly.pdbx_seq_one_letter_code
_entity_poly.pdbx_strand_id
1 'polypeptide(L)'
;DHYDWGLRAIKSVLVVAGSLKRGDKNRPEDQVLMRALRDFNLPKIVTDDLPVFLGLVGDLFPALDVARRRTPHLEQTVRQATLELHLQPEESFVLKVVQLEELLAVRHSVFVVGNAGTGKSKILRTLNRTYVNTKQKPTWTDLNPKAVTTDELFGFIHHATREWKD
;
A
#
# COMPACT_ATOMS: atom_id res chain seq x y z
N ASP A 1 12.48 -13.90 0.94
CA ASP A 1 11.10 -14.35 0.70
C ASP A 1 10.05 -13.43 1.28
N HIS A 2 9.46 -12.59 0.44
CA HIS A 2 8.27 -11.78 0.76
C HIS A 2 7.21 -11.79 -0.36
N TYR A 3 7.44 -12.53 -1.45
CA TYR A 3 6.48 -12.66 -2.54
C TYR A 3 5.35 -13.62 -2.16
N ASP A 4 4.11 -13.21 -2.47
CA ASP A 4 2.90 -14.01 -2.26
C ASP A 4 2.10 -14.05 -3.57
N TRP A 5 2.02 -15.25 -4.15
CA TRP A 5 1.29 -15.56 -5.38
C TRP A 5 0.03 -16.40 -5.10
N GLY A 6 -0.41 -16.51 -3.84
CA GLY A 6 -1.58 -17.29 -3.47
C GLY A 6 -2.91 -16.70 -3.96
N LEU A 7 -3.99 -17.48 -3.84
CA LEU A 7 -5.33 -17.11 -4.32
C LEU A 7 -5.85 -15.77 -3.75
N ARG A 8 -5.44 -15.38 -2.55
CA ARG A 8 -5.80 -14.09 -1.96
C ARG A 8 -5.17 -12.92 -2.73
N ALA A 9 -3.92 -13.06 -3.18
CA ALA A 9 -3.26 -12.06 -4.01
C ALA A 9 -3.95 -11.92 -5.37
N ILE A 10 -4.32 -13.06 -5.98
CA ILE A 10 -5.07 -13.10 -7.24
C ILE A 10 -6.43 -12.41 -7.10
N LYS A 11 -7.18 -12.71 -6.03
CA LYS A 11 -8.47 -12.05 -5.74
C LYS A 11 -8.33 -10.54 -5.65
N SER A 12 -7.29 -10.01 -5.01
CA SER A 12 -7.06 -8.56 -4.94
C SER A 12 -6.87 -7.93 -6.33
N VAL A 13 -6.12 -8.56 -7.23
CA VAL A 13 -5.95 -8.08 -8.61
C VAL A 13 -7.31 -8.02 -9.33
N LEU A 14 -8.15 -9.05 -9.19
CA LEU A 14 -9.48 -9.08 -9.81
C LEU A 14 -10.41 -7.99 -9.27
N VAL A 15 -10.37 -7.71 -7.95
CA VAL A 15 -11.15 -6.62 -7.35
C VAL A 15 -10.73 -5.26 -7.92
N VAL A 16 -9.42 -5.03 -8.06
CA VAL A 16 -8.89 -3.80 -8.67
C VAL A 16 -9.27 -3.69 -10.15
N ALA A 17 -9.11 -4.76 -10.93
CA ALA A 17 -9.50 -4.81 -12.33
C ALA A 17 -11.00 -4.52 -12.51
N GLY A 18 -11.86 -5.12 -11.69
CA GLY A 18 -13.30 -4.85 -11.71
C GLY A 18 -13.63 -3.38 -11.38
N SER A 19 -12.92 -2.77 -10.43
CA SER A 19 -13.06 -1.34 -10.14
C SER A 19 -12.67 -0.46 -11.33
N LEU A 20 -11.54 -0.77 -11.98
CA LEU A 20 -11.08 -0.08 -13.18
C LEU A 20 -12.08 -0.19 -14.34
N LYS A 21 -12.60 -1.39 -14.62
CA LYS A 21 -13.58 -1.62 -15.69
C LYS A 21 -14.90 -0.88 -15.43
N ARG A 22 -15.37 -0.82 -14.17
CA ARG A 22 -16.59 -0.06 -13.83
C ARG A 22 -16.40 1.45 -13.99
N GLY A 23 -15.20 1.96 -13.72
CA GLY A 23 -14.87 3.38 -13.91
C GLY A 23 -14.72 3.78 -15.38
N ASP A 24 -14.41 2.84 -16.26
CA ASP A 24 -14.23 3.07 -17.69
C ASP A 24 -14.72 1.85 -18.49
N LYS A 25 -16.04 1.77 -18.69
CA LYS A 25 -16.72 0.59 -19.28
C LYS A 25 -16.27 0.31 -20.72
N ASN A 26 -15.86 1.35 -21.45
CA ASN A 26 -15.47 1.27 -22.85
C ASN A 26 -14.00 0.87 -23.02
N ARG A 27 -13.18 0.93 -21.96
CA ARG A 27 -11.79 0.48 -22.03
C ARG A 27 -11.72 -1.02 -22.34
N PRO A 28 -10.86 -1.43 -23.30
CA PRO A 28 -10.58 -2.83 -23.57
C PRO A 28 -10.16 -3.61 -22.31
N GLU A 29 -10.64 -4.84 -22.18
CA GLU A 29 -10.45 -5.64 -20.95
C GLU A 29 -9.00 -6.08 -20.74
N ASP A 30 -8.27 -6.34 -21.83
CA ASP A 30 -6.84 -6.60 -21.86
C ASP A 30 -6.03 -5.44 -21.25
N GLN A 31 -6.34 -4.19 -21.62
CA GLN A 31 -5.71 -3.00 -21.02
C GLN A 31 -6.03 -2.87 -19.54
N VAL A 32 -7.27 -3.18 -19.14
CA VAL A 32 -7.68 -3.16 -17.72
C VAL A 32 -6.91 -4.21 -16.93
N LEU A 33 -6.81 -5.44 -17.45
CA LEU A 33 -6.16 -6.55 -16.79
C LEU A 33 -4.65 -6.32 -16.67
N MET A 34 -4.00 -5.90 -17.76
CA MET A 34 -2.57 -5.55 -17.78
C MET A 34 -2.27 -4.48 -16.72
N ARG A 35 -3.05 -3.39 -16.70
CA ARG A 35 -2.88 -2.32 -15.73
C ARG A 35 -3.06 -2.82 -14.29
N ALA A 36 -4.12 -3.57 -14.02
CA ALA A 36 -4.39 -4.09 -12.69
C ALA A 36 -3.27 -5.02 -12.21
N LEU A 37 -2.78 -5.91 -13.08
CA LEU A 37 -1.72 -6.87 -12.78
C LEU A 37 -0.39 -6.17 -12.53
N ARG A 38 -0.01 -5.22 -13.39
CA ARG A 38 1.23 -4.46 -13.26
C ARG A 38 1.19 -3.57 -12.01
N ASP A 39 0.22 -2.67 -11.92
CA ASP A 39 0.21 -1.61 -10.92
C ASP A 39 0.01 -2.17 -9.50
N PHE A 40 -0.72 -3.27 -9.32
CA PHE A 40 -0.91 -3.90 -8.01
C PHE A 40 0.33 -4.66 -7.51
N ASN A 41 1.15 -5.19 -8.43
CA ASN A 41 2.33 -5.97 -8.05
C ASN A 41 3.61 -5.13 -7.98
N LEU A 42 3.72 -4.06 -8.77
CA LEU A 42 4.90 -3.18 -8.80
C LEU A 42 5.39 -2.73 -7.41
N PRO A 43 4.53 -2.35 -6.44
CA PRO A 43 4.98 -1.96 -5.10
C PRO A 43 5.63 -3.09 -4.27
N LYS A 44 5.41 -4.35 -4.65
CA LYS A 44 5.91 -5.55 -3.97
C LYS A 44 7.21 -6.06 -4.55
N ILE A 45 7.46 -5.78 -5.83
CA ILE A 45 8.63 -6.23 -6.57
C ILE A 45 9.86 -5.45 -6.10
N VAL A 46 10.94 -6.18 -5.79
CA VAL A 46 12.22 -5.59 -5.44
C VAL A 46 12.83 -4.94 -6.69
N THR A 47 13.59 -3.87 -6.51
CA THR A 47 14.16 -3.09 -7.62
C THR A 47 14.94 -3.96 -8.62
N ASP A 48 15.70 -4.94 -8.13
CA ASP A 48 16.52 -5.83 -8.97
C ASP A 48 15.66 -6.76 -9.86
N ASP A 49 14.46 -7.14 -9.40
CA ASP A 49 13.53 -8.01 -10.13
C ASP A 49 12.60 -7.24 -11.07
N LEU A 50 12.58 -5.90 -10.96
CA LEU A 50 11.65 -5.05 -11.70
C LEU A 50 11.78 -5.20 -13.23
N PRO A 51 12.99 -5.26 -13.83
CA PRO A 51 13.13 -5.47 -15.26
C PRO A 51 12.56 -6.81 -15.72
N VAL A 52 12.79 -7.89 -14.95
CA VAL A 52 12.28 -9.23 -15.26
C VAL A 52 10.76 -9.24 -15.19
N PHE A 53 10.17 -8.67 -14.13
CA PHE A 53 8.72 -8.57 -13.99
C PHE A 53 8.08 -7.80 -15.15
N LEU A 54 8.66 -6.66 -15.54
CA LEU A 54 8.14 -5.87 -16.67
C LEU A 54 8.30 -6.58 -18.01
N GLY A 55 9.39 -7.35 -18.19
CA GLY A 55 9.57 -8.22 -19.37
C GLY A 55 8.45 -9.26 -19.48
N LEU A 56 8.16 -9.99 -18.39
CA LEU A 56 7.08 -10.97 -18.35
C LEU A 56 5.70 -10.36 -18.62
N VAL A 57 5.44 -9.14 -18.12
CA VAL A 57 4.21 -8.41 -18.44
C VAL A 57 4.16 -8.06 -19.93
N GLY A 58 5.28 -7.65 -20.53
CA GLY A 58 5.38 -7.37 -21.96
C GLY A 58 5.13 -8.60 -22.84
N ASP A 59 5.61 -9.77 -22.43
CA ASP A 59 5.39 -11.03 -23.14
C ASP A 59 3.91 -11.48 -23.09
N LEU A 60 3.23 -11.24 -21.96
CA LEU A 60 1.82 -11.58 -21.78
C LEU A 60 0.86 -10.61 -22.49
N PHE A 61 1.25 -9.35 -22.62
CA PHE A 61 0.45 -8.28 -23.22
C PHE A 61 1.24 -7.56 -24.33
N PRO A 62 1.54 -8.24 -25.45
CA PRO A 62 2.38 -7.70 -26.51
C PRO A 62 1.74 -6.44 -27.12
N ALA A 63 2.57 -5.42 -27.38
CA ALA A 63 2.18 -4.14 -27.97
C ALA A 63 1.14 -3.30 -27.20
N LEU A 64 0.86 -3.63 -25.93
CA LEU A 64 -0.01 -2.86 -25.05
C LEU A 64 0.82 -1.95 -24.14
N ASP A 65 0.98 -0.68 -24.50
CA ASP A 65 1.52 0.34 -23.58
C ASP A 65 0.39 1.08 -22.87
N VAL A 66 0.13 0.69 -21.63
CA VAL A 66 -0.96 1.26 -20.82
C VAL A 66 -0.36 2.09 -19.70
N ALA A 67 -0.52 3.42 -19.75
CA ALA A 67 -0.06 4.31 -18.69
C ALA A 67 -0.64 3.94 -17.31
N ARG A 68 0.14 4.13 -16.24
CA ARG A 68 -0.31 3.99 -14.85
C ARG A 68 -1.50 4.91 -14.58
N ARG A 69 -2.48 4.43 -13.82
CA ARG A 69 -3.56 5.31 -13.34
C ARG A 69 -2.98 6.28 -12.31
N ARG A 70 -3.14 7.57 -12.55
CA ARG A 70 -2.78 8.62 -11.58
C ARG A 70 -4.02 9.18 -10.93
N THR A 71 -3.84 9.68 -9.71
CA THR A 71 -4.86 10.42 -8.96
C THR A 71 -4.28 11.79 -8.63
N PRO A 72 -4.35 12.78 -9.55
CA PRO A 72 -3.64 14.05 -9.42
C PRO A 72 -3.99 14.82 -8.14
N HIS A 73 -5.26 14.76 -7.72
CA HIS A 73 -5.72 15.39 -6.50
C HIS A 73 -5.08 14.79 -5.24
N LEU A 74 -4.93 13.45 -5.20
CA LEU A 74 -4.24 12.78 -4.11
C LEU A 74 -2.76 13.16 -4.10
N GLU A 75 -2.10 13.11 -5.27
CA GLU A 75 -0.68 13.49 -5.40
C GLU A 75 -0.43 14.92 -4.93
N GLN A 76 -1.29 15.88 -5.28
CA GLN A 76 -1.20 17.26 -4.80
C GLN A 76 -1.35 17.35 -3.28
N THR A 77 -2.33 16.66 -2.70
CA THR A 77 -2.54 16.66 -1.25
C THR A 77 -1.38 16.02 -0.51
N VAL A 78 -0.80 14.94 -1.07
CA VAL A 78 0.41 14.30 -0.53
C VAL A 78 1.59 15.24 -0.54
N ARG A 79 1.81 16.00 -1.62
CA ARG A 79 2.89 17.00 -1.68
C ARG A 79 2.71 18.08 -0.62
N GLN A 80 1.50 18.59 -0.47
CA GLN A 80 1.16 19.57 0.55
C GLN A 80 1.43 19.01 1.96
N ALA A 81 0.96 17.80 2.26
CA ALA A 81 1.22 17.13 3.53
C ALA A 81 2.73 16.88 3.78
N THR A 82 3.50 16.62 2.72
CA THR A 82 4.96 16.43 2.79
C THR A 82 5.65 17.73 3.21
N LEU A 83 5.27 18.87 2.61
CA LEU A 83 5.80 20.18 2.96
C LEU A 83 5.43 20.60 4.39
N GLU A 84 4.21 20.33 4.83
CA GLU A 84 3.76 20.59 6.21
C GLU A 84 4.52 19.80 7.27
N LEU A 85 5.07 18.64 6.89
CA LEU A 85 5.95 17.83 7.75
C LEU A 85 7.43 18.23 7.63
N HIS A 86 7.73 19.33 6.95
CA HIS A 86 9.08 19.82 6.68
C HIS A 86 9.96 18.81 5.94
N LEU A 87 9.36 18.09 4.98
CA LEU A 87 10.05 17.14 4.11
C LEU A 87 10.09 17.65 2.67
N GLN A 88 10.98 17.08 1.86
CA GLN A 88 11.06 17.37 0.42
C GLN A 88 10.12 16.44 -0.37
N PRO A 89 9.22 16.98 -1.21
CA PRO A 89 8.26 16.19 -1.99
C PRO A 89 8.89 15.62 -3.27
N GLU A 90 9.93 14.79 -3.11
CA GLU A 90 10.54 14.03 -4.21
C GLU A 90 9.53 13.10 -4.89
N GLU A 91 9.61 12.95 -6.22
CA GLU A 91 8.64 12.14 -6.99
C GLU A 91 8.57 10.70 -6.50
N SER A 92 9.71 10.10 -6.18
CA SER A 92 9.79 8.74 -5.66
C SER A 92 9.11 8.61 -4.30
N PHE A 93 9.23 9.62 -3.43
CA PHE A 93 8.58 9.65 -2.13
C PHE A 93 7.06 9.80 -2.26
N VAL A 94 6.60 10.74 -3.09
CA VAL A 94 5.17 10.94 -3.38
C VAL A 94 4.57 9.66 -3.98
N LEU A 95 5.26 9.03 -4.93
CA LEU A 95 4.85 7.76 -5.52
C LEU A 95 4.67 6.68 -4.44
N LYS A 96 5.59 6.56 -3.48
CA LYS A 96 5.49 5.56 -2.41
C LYS A 96 4.32 5.83 -1.45
N VAL A 97 4.02 7.08 -1.14
CA VAL A 97 2.84 7.44 -0.34
C VAL A 97 1.55 7.10 -1.09
N VAL A 98 1.47 7.38 -2.39
CA VAL A 98 0.31 7.04 -3.23
C VAL A 98 0.15 5.52 -3.35
N GLN A 99 1.24 4.78 -3.58
CA GLN A 99 1.20 3.31 -3.63
C GLN A 99 0.72 2.69 -2.31
N LEU A 100 1.10 3.29 -1.18
CA LEU A 100 0.63 2.86 0.13
C LEU A 100 -0.90 3.05 0.27
N GLU A 101 -1.43 4.21 -0.14
CA GLU A 101 -2.88 4.46 -0.17
C GLU A 101 -3.61 3.46 -1.07
N GLU A 102 -3.09 3.25 -2.28
CA GLU A 102 -3.65 2.30 -3.25
C GLU A 102 -3.71 0.88 -2.67
N LEU A 103 -2.70 0.46 -1.89
CA LEU A 103 -2.69 -0.84 -1.23
C LEU A 103 -3.68 -0.91 -0.07
N LEU A 104 -3.76 0.13 0.77
CA LEU A 104 -4.68 0.18 1.92
C LEU A 104 -6.15 0.17 1.48
N ALA A 105 -6.45 0.72 0.30
CA ALA A 105 -7.79 0.65 -0.28
C ALA A 105 -8.26 -0.79 -0.62
N VAL A 106 -7.33 -1.74 -0.77
CA VAL A 106 -7.64 -3.15 -1.12
C VAL A 106 -7.30 -4.13 0.00
N ARG A 107 -6.47 -3.73 0.97
CA ARG A 107 -5.98 -4.58 2.06
C ARG A 107 -6.04 -3.84 3.40
N HIS A 108 -6.60 -4.50 4.40
CA HIS A 108 -6.68 -3.98 5.77
C HIS A 108 -5.31 -3.88 6.46
N SER A 109 -4.32 -4.65 6.02
CA SER A 109 -2.97 -4.65 6.59
C SER A 109 -1.91 -4.75 5.50
N VAL A 110 -0.85 -3.98 5.68
CA VAL A 110 0.26 -3.83 4.73
C VAL A 110 1.58 -3.82 5.50
N PHE A 111 2.62 -4.33 4.86
CA PHE A 111 3.99 -4.28 5.39
C PHE A 111 4.79 -3.23 4.62
N VAL A 112 5.53 -2.38 5.33
CA VAL A 112 6.46 -1.43 4.73
C VAL A 112 7.88 -1.89 5.03
N VAL A 113 8.56 -2.44 4.01
CA VAL A 113 9.85 -3.12 4.15
C VAL A 113 10.97 -2.28 3.54
N GLY A 114 12.15 -2.31 4.15
CA GLY A 114 13.37 -1.67 3.65
C GLY A 114 14.34 -1.30 4.77
N ASN A 115 15.55 -0.89 4.41
CA ASN A 115 16.65 -0.61 5.35
C ASN A 115 16.32 0.48 6.38
N ALA A 116 17.00 0.48 7.52
CA ALA A 116 16.85 1.55 8.53
C ALA A 116 17.19 2.93 7.93
N GLY A 117 16.54 3.99 8.41
CA GLY A 117 16.82 5.37 7.96
C GLY A 117 16.29 5.77 6.58
N THR A 118 15.62 4.88 5.84
CA THR A 118 15.15 5.17 4.45
C THR A 118 13.77 5.84 4.35
N GLY A 119 13.33 6.55 5.39
CA GLY A 119 12.08 7.34 5.33
C GLY A 119 10.76 6.56 5.41
N LYS A 120 10.77 5.24 5.64
CA LYS A 120 9.55 4.41 5.74
C LYS A 120 8.52 4.94 6.74
N SER A 121 8.94 5.31 7.94
CA SER A 121 8.04 5.90 8.95
C SER A 121 7.50 7.27 8.51
N LYS A 122 8.26 8.02 7.71
CA LYS A 122 7.79 9.31 7.15
C LYS A 122 6.72 9.10 6.08
N ILE A 123 6.84 8.06 5.24
CA ILE A 123 5.79 7.70 4.27
C ILE A 123 4.44 7.50 4.99
N LEU A 124 4.43 6.72 6.07
CA LEU A 124 3.21 6.46 6.85
C LEU A 124 2.65 7.74 7.49
N ARG A 125 3.51 8.56 8.09
CA ARG A 125 3.11 9.83 8.72
C ARG A 125 2.57 10.83 7.70
N THR A 126 3.17 10.91 6.52
CA THR A 126 2.70 11.75 5.42
C THR A 126 1.32 11.30 4.94
N LEU A 127 1.09 9.99 4.81
CA LEU A 127 -0.23 9.48 4.47
C LEU A 127 -1.28 9.86 5.53
N ASN A 128 -0.96 9.66 6.81
CA ASN A 128 -1.84 10.07 7.91
C ASN A 128 -2.16 11.58 7.86
N ARG A 129 -1.16 12.41 7.58
CA ARG A 129 -1.35 13.87 7.41
C ARG A 129 -2.21 14.20 6.18
N THR A 130 -2.06 13.44 5.10
CA THR A 130 -2.89 13.56 3.88
C THR A 130 -4.36 13.30 4.20
N TYR A 131 -4.68 12.30 5.03
CA TYR A 131 -6.05 12.06 5.50
C TYR A 131 -6.63 13.23 6.30
N VAL A 132 -5.84 13.80 7.22
CA VAL A 132 -6.25 15.01 7.96
C VAL A 132 -6.56 16.17 7.00
N ASN A 133 -5.70 16.39 6.01
CA ASN A 133 -5.87 17.47 5.02
C ASN A 133 -7.10 17.26 4.12
N THR A 134 -7.50 16.00 3.90
CA THR A 134 -8.77 15.64 3.21
C THR A 134 -9.99 15.63 4.14
N LYS A 135 -9.88 16.21 5.35
CA LYS A 135 -10.94 16.30 6.37
C LYS A 135 -11.41 14.95 6.92
N GLN A 136 -10.59 13.90 6.75
CA GLN A 136 -10.80 12.65 7.47
C GLN A 136 -10.31 12.78 8.91
N LYS A 137 -10.74 11.85 9.77
CA LYS A 137 -10.34 11.79 11.18
C LYS A 137 -9.57 10.49 11.45
N PRO A 138 -8.35 10.35 10.93
CA PRO A 138 -7.57 9.13 11.14
C PRO A 138 -7.11 9.02 12.59
N THR A 139 -7.06 7.80 13.11
CA THR A 139 -6.50 7.47 14.42
C THR A 139 -5.15 6.80 14.23
N TRP A 140 -4.15 7.21 15.01
CA TRP A 140 -2.79 6.67 14.93
C TRP A 140 -2.34 6.16 16.29
N THR A 141 -2.02 4.86 16.36
CA THR A 141 -1.47 4.21 17.54
C THR A 141 -0.31 3.32 17.12
N ASP A 142 0.86 3.53 17.71
CA ASP A 142 2.03 2.68 17.50
C ASP A 142 2.06 1.60 18.59
N LEU A 143 2.32 0.36 18.19
CA LEU A 143 2.46 -0.78 19.09
C LEU A 143 3.72 -1.58 18.73
N ASN A 144 4.58 -1.83 19.72
CA ASN A 144 5.70 -2.75 19.58
C ASN A 144 5.40 -4.05 20.35
N PRO A 145 4.96 -5.12 19.67
CA PRO A 145 4.56 -6.36 20.35
C PRO A 145 5.73 -7.10 21.00
N LYS A 146 6.98 -6.73 20.66
CA LYS A 146 8.18 -7.32 21.28
C LYS A 146 8.65 -6.57 22.52
N ALA A 147 8.03 -5.43 22.85
CA ALA A 147 8.38 -4.65 24.03
C ALA A 147 7.57 -5.07 25.29
N VAL A 148 6.54 -5.89 25.10
CA VAL A 148 5.64 -6.39 26.15
C VAL A 148 5.55 -7.91 26.06
N THR A 149 5.17 -8.54 27.16
CA THR A 149 4.88 -9.97 27.17
C THR A 149 3.57 -10.29 26.44
N THR A 150 3.39 -11.56 26.04
CA THR A 150 2.15 -12.02 25.42
C THR A 150 0.94 -11.76 26.31
N ASP A 151 1.09 -11.99 27.62
CA ASP A 151 0.03 -11.79 28.61
C ASP A 151 -0.36 -10.31 28.76
N GLU A 152 0.61 -9.39 28.72
CA GLU A 152 0.34 -7.95 28.72
C GLU A 152 -0.25 -7.44 27.41
N LEU A 153 -0.02 -8.15 26.30
CA LEU A 153 -0.50 -7.74 24.99
C LEU A 153 -1.91 -8.25 24.69
N PHE A 154 -2.24 -9.45 25.16
CA PHE A 154 -3.50 -10.15 24.86
C PHE A 154 -4.42 -10.31 26.07
N GLY A 155 -3.97 -9.92 27.26
CA GLY A 155 -4.64 -10.18 28.52
C GLY A 155 -4.37 -11.59 29.04
N PHE A 156 -4.58 -11.77 30.34
CA PHE A 156 -4.41 -13.05 31.02
C PHE A 156 -5.38 -13.22 32.19
N ILE A 157 -5.57 -14.47 32.62
CA ILE A 157 -6.37 -14.78 33.82
C ILE A 157 -5.44 -14.83 35.03
N HIS A 158 -5.69 -13.99 36.03
CA HIS A 158 -4.97 -14.07 37.29
C HIS A 158 -5.28 -15.39 38.01
N HIS A 159 -4.27 -16.25 38.20
CA HIS A 159 -4.47 -17.59 38.77
C HIS A 159 -5.08 -17.59 40.20
N ALA A 160 -4.77 -16.59 41.01
CA ALA A 160 -5.25 -16.50 42.39
C ALA A 160 -6.70 -16.00 42.49
N THR A 161 -7.07 -14.96 41.74
CA THR A 161 -8.42 -14.36 41.78
C THR A 161 -9.37 -14.97 40.76
N ARG A 162 -8.85 -15.66 39.75
CA ARG A 162 -9.57 -16.12 38.55
C ARG A 162 -10.24 -15.01 37.75
N GLU A 163 -9.77 -13.78 37.92
CA GLU A 163 -10.27 -12.62 37.18
C GLU A 163 -9.48 -12.41 35.89
N TRP A 164 -10.18 -11.99 34.84
CA TRP A 164 -9.58 -11.56 33.58
C TRP A 164 -8.95 -10.17 33.76
N LYS A 165 -7.72 -10.03 33.28
CA LYS A 165 -7.04 -8.75 33.17
C LYS A 165 -6.72 -8.49 31.71
N ASP A 166 -7.27 -7.39 31.18
CA ASP A 166 -6.93 -6.86 29.87
C ASP A 166 -5.47 -6.36 29.81
#